data_AF-A0A4Q6ELJ3-F1
#
_entry.id   AF-A0A4Q6ELJ3-F1
#
_cell.length_a   1.000
_cell.length_b   1.000
_cell.length_c   1.000
_cell.angle_alpha   90.00
_cell.angle_beta   90.00
_cell.angle_gamma   90.00
#
_symmetry.space_group_name_H-M   'P 1'
#
loop_
_entity.id
_entity.type
_entity.pdbx_description
1 polymer ?
#
loop_
_entity_poly.entity_id
_entity_poly.type
_entity_poly.pdbx_seq_one_letter_code
_entity_poly.pdbx_strand_id
1 'polypeptide(L)'
;TNNRMEMMAAVEALRMLAKVKTLTTKEIRLYTDSTYLIKGICEWIHGWKKRGWKNGEGKDVSNREIWEMLDSVIRENEFKIEWLYIPGHEGYPGNERCDVIAVSYAKGNPTALYDGPRENYGLDLERVPAPFTPSGSGAKGSSGAKPKKGPPVYLSMIGGELFRDSTWKACEARVKGRAGTRFKKVESPEEEASVLRSWGK
;
A
#
# COMPACT_ATOMS: atom_id res chain seq x y z
N THR A 1 2.87 -11.92 14.90
CA THR A 1 2.10 -10.67 14.63
C THR A 1 1.80 -10.61 13.15
N ASN A 2 0.83 -9.80 12.73
CA ASN A 2 0.45 -9.67 11.33
C ASN A 2 1.64 -9.27 10.44
N ASN A 3 2.32 -8.15 10.77
CA ASN A 3 3.47 -7.66 10.01
C ASN A 3 4.60 -8.68 9.83
N ARG A 4 4.88 -9.50 10.86
CA ARG A 4 5.91 -10.55 10.74
C ARG A 4 5.53 -11.58 9.69
N MET A 5 4.26 -11.98 9.64
CA MET A 5 3.78 -12.97 8.68
C MET A 5 3.74 -12.41 7.25
N GLU A 6 3.31 -11.16 7.07
CA GLU A 6 3.35 -10.48 5.77
C GLU A 6 4.78 -10.40 5.22
N MET A 7 5.75 -10.02 6.06
CA MET A 7 7.16 -9.97 5.67
C MET A 7 7.74 -11.36 5.37
N MET A 8 7.46 -12.36 6.23
CA MET A 8 7.92 -13.73 6.00
C MET A 8 7.34 -14.32 4.72
N ALA A 9 6.08 -14.01 4.38
CA ALA A 9 5.49 -14.44 3.11
C ALA A 9 6.30 -13.95 1.91
N ALA A 10 6.73 -12.68 1.92
CA ALA A 10 7.60 -12.14 0.86
C ALA A 10 8.98 -12.81 0.84
N VAL A 11 9.60 -13.04 2.00
CA VAL A 11 10.89 -13.75 2.10
C VAL A 11 10.79 -15.15 1.53
N GLU A 12 9.80 -15.93 1.94
CA GLU A 12 9.65 -17.33 1.52
C GLU A 12 9.29 -17.43 0.02
N ALA A 13 8.45 -16.53 -0.49
CA ALA A 13 8.18 -16.46 -1.93
C ALA A 13 9.46 -16.26 -2.75
N LEU A 14 10.33 -15.32 -2.34
CA LEU A 14 11.60 -15.07 -3.03
C LEU A 14 12.60 -16.22 -2.86
N ARG A 15 12.66 -16.85 -1.68
CA ARG A 15 13.49 -18.05 -1.44
C ARG A 15 13.03 -19.23 -2.31
N MET A 16 11.73 -19.37 -2.53
CA MET A 16 11.20 -20.39 -3.45
C MET A 16 11.61 -20.08 -4.88
N LEU A 17 11.43 -18.83 -5.34
CA LEU A 17 11.86 -18.40 -6.69
C LEU A 17 13.36 -18.59 -6.91
N ALA A 18 14.19 -18.35 -5.89
CA ALA A 18 15.64 -18.56 -5.95
C ALA A 18 16.04 -20.03 -6.24
N LYS A 19 15.19 -20.99 -5.89
CA LYS A 19 15.43 -22.42 -6.14
C LYS A 19 14.97 -22.87 -7.53
N VAL A 20 14.22 -22.05 -8.27
CA VAL A 20 13.68 -22.41 -9.58
C VAL A 20 14.78 -22.27 -10.64
N LYS A 21 15.37 -23.40 -11.04
CA LYS A 21 16.47 -23.45 -12.02
C LYS A 21 16.07 -23.01 -13.44
N THR A 22 14.79 -23.11 -13.77
CA THR A 22 14.23 -22.74 -15.08
C THR A 22 13.87 -21.26 -15.18
N LEU A 23 14.07 -20.47 -14.12
CA LEU A 23 13.73 -19.06 -14.09
C LEU A 23 14.70 -18.28 -14.99
N THR A 24 14.19 -17.74 -16.10
CA THR A 24 14.97 -17.02 -17.12
C THR A 24 15.10 -15.52 -16.86
N THR A 25 14.29 -14.96 -15.96
CA THR A 25 14.29 -13.54 -15.61
C THR A 25 14.43 -13.33 -14.10
N LYS A 26 15.13 -12.26 -13.71
CA LYS A 26 15.22 -11.81 -12.31
C LYS A 26 14.28 -10.64 -12.01
N GLU A 27 13.49 -10.21 -13.00
CA GLU A 27 12.49 -9.15 -12.85
C GLU A 27 11.20 -9.74 -12.28
N ILE A 28 10.80 -9.24 -11.12
CA ILE A 28 9.69 -9.77 -10.33
C ILE A 28 8.74 -8.63 -9.99
N ARG A 29 7.45 -8.81 -10.25
CA ARG A 29 6.39 -7.97 -9.67
C ARG A 29 5.86 -8.62 -8.42
N LEU A 30 5.96 -7.93 -7.29
CA LEU A 30 5.45 -8.41 -6.01
C LEU A 30 4.32 -7.51 -5.55
N TYR A 31 3.11 -8.06 -5.51
CA TYR A 31 1.91 -7.40 -5.05
C TYR A 31 1.65 -7.70 -3.58
N THR A 32 1.36 -6.68 -2.78
CA THR A 32 1.04 -6.82 -1.36
C THR A 32 0.09 -5.71 -0.89
N ASP A 33 -0.79 -6.03 0.04
CA ASP A 33 -1.61 -5.08 0.79
C ASP A 33 -0.94 -4.60 2.10
N SER A 34 0.24 -5.13 2.42
CA SER A 34 1.02 -4.70 3.58
C SER A 34 1.66 -3.34 3.33
N THR A 35 1.03 -2.30 3.86
CA THR A 35 1.60 -0.95 3.88
C THR A 35 2.91 -0.89 4.69
N TYR A 36 3.07 -1.77 5.69
CA TYR A 36 4.30 -1.86 6.48
C TYR A 36 5.46 -2.41 5.65
N LEU A 37 5.23 -3.50 4.91
CA LEU A 37 6.24 -4.10 4.05
C LEU A 37 6.64 -3.13 2.93
N ILE A 38 5.68 -2.54 2.22
CA ILE A 38 5.98 -1.70 1.07
C ILE A 38 6.73 -0.42 1.46
N LYS A 39 6.31 0.27 2.53
CA LYS A 39 7.04 1.46 3.01
C LYS A 39 8.41 1.07 3.58
N GLY A 40 8.49 -0.04 4.28
CA GLY A 40 9.75 -0.52 4.83
C GLY A 40 10.79 -0.79 3.77
N ILE A 41 10.44 -1.50 2.70
CA ILE A 41 11.39 -1.82 1.63
C ILE A 41 11.66 -0.64 0.70
N CYS A 42 10.68 0.20 0.40
CA CYS A 42 10.86 1.31 -0.54
C CYS A 42 11.45 2.58 0.09
N GLU A 43 11.20 2.83 1.38
CA GLU A 43 11.56 4.10 2.02
C GLU A 43 12.56 3.91 3.17
N TRP A 44 12.31 2.96 4.07
CA TRP A 44 12.98 2.97 5.38
C TRP A 44 14.27 2.17 5.41
N ILE A 45 14.31 1.02 4.72
CA ILE A 45 15.41 0.04 4.82
C ILE A 45 16.77 0.65 4.46
N HIS A 46 16.82 1.55 3.48
CA HIS A 46 18.05 2.22 3.08
C HIS A 46 18.62 3.10 4.20
N GLY A 47 17.74 3.82 4.92
CA GLY A 47 18.12 4.63 6.07
C GLY A 47 18.56 3.77 7.25
N TRP A 48 17.83 2.68 7.52
CA TRP A 48 18.17 1.73 8.59
C TRP A 48 19.53 1.08 8.37
N LYS A 49 19.81 0.57 7.16
CA LYS A 49 21.12 -0.03 6.82
C LYS A 49 22.27 0.95 7.04
N LYS A 50 22.11 2.21 6.61
CA LYS A 50 23.12 3.27 6.83
C LYS A 50 23.36 3.59 8.30
N ARG A 51 22.34 3.41 9.16
CA ARG A 51 22.39 3.72 10.59
C ARG A 51 22.62 2.48 11.46
N GLY A 52 23.12 1.38 10.90
CA GLY A 52 23.39 0.15 11.64
C GLY A 52 22.13 -0.48 12.24
N TRP A 53 21.01 -0.44 11.51
CA TRP A 53 19.70 -0.96 11.90
C TRP A 53 19.07 -0.29 13.13
N LYS A 54 19.26 1.03 13.24
CA LYS A 54 18.61 1.86 14.25
C LYS A 54 17.51 2.75 13.67
N ASN A 55 16.40 2.87 14.40
CA ASN A 55 15.26 3.72 14.07
C ASN A 55 15.55 5.20 14.39
N GLY A 56 14.64 6.12 14.08
CA GLY A 56 14.82 7.57 14.32
C GLY A 56 15.18 7.93 15.77
N GLU A 57 14.75 7.12 16.72
CA GLU A 57 15.00 7.29 18.16
C GLU A 57 16.31 6.64 18.64
N GLY A 58 17.07 5.99 17.75
CA GLY A 58 18.32 5.29 18.08
C GLY A 58 18.14 3.88 18.65
N LYS A 59 16.89 3.42 18.78
CA LYS A 59 16.55 2.05 19.17
C LYS A 59 16.69 1.10 17.98
N ASP A 60 16.78 -0.18 18.27
CA ASP A 60 16.86 -1.19 17.21
C ASP A 60 15.54 -1.26 16.42
N VAL A 61 15.67 -1.47 15.11
CA VAL A 61 14.53 -1.60 14.20
C VAL A 61 13.74 -2.86 14.54
N SER A 62 12.42 -2.74 14.64
CA SER A 62 11.54 -3.89 14.85
C SER A 62 11.57 -4.83 13.64
N ASN A 63 11.56 -6.14 13.91
CA ASN A 63 11.65 -7.20 12.89
C ASN A 63 12.92 -7.12 12.03
N ARG A 64 14.01 -6.57 12.57
CA ARG A 64 15.31 -6.43 11.90
C ARG A 64 15.75 -7.73 11.23
N GLU A 65 15.61 -8.86 11.91
CA GLU A 65 16.03 -10.17 11.41
C GLU A 65 15.29 -10.55 10.12
N ILE A 66 14.01 -10.19 9.98
CA ILE A 66 13.23 -10.47 8.77
C ILE A 66 13.60 -9.49 7.66
N TRP A 67 13.87 -8.22 7.98
CA TRP A 67 14.40 -7.26 7.02
C TRP A 67 15.77 -7.66 6.48
N GLU A 68 16.66 -8.15 7.33
CA GLU A 68 17.98 -8.65 6.94
C GLU A 68 17.84 -9.89 6.04
N MET A 69 16.94 -10.83 6.37
CA MET A 69 16.64 -11.98 5.50
C MET A 69 16.09 -11.55 4.14
N LEU A 70 15.17 -10.58 4.11
CA LEU A 70 14.58 -10.07 2.87
C LEU A 70 15.63 -9.37 1.99
N ASP A 71 16.46 -8.50 2.57
CA ASP A 71 17.54 -7.81 1.86
C ASP A 71 18.60 -8.79 1.33
N SER A 72 18.96 -9.80 2.13
CA SER A 72 19.89 -10.86 1.74
C SER A 72 19.37 -11.67 0.55
N VAL A 73 18.14 -12.19 0.61
CA VAL A 73 17.59 -13.01 -0.49
C VAL A 73 17.47 -12.22 -1.79
N ILE A 74 17.10 -10.94 -1.73
CA ILE A 74 17.01 -10.06 -2.90
C ILE A 74 18.40 -9.86 -3.52
N ARG A 75 19.38 -9.50 -2.69
CA ARG A 75 20.73 -9.16 -3.14
C ARG A 75 21.49 -10.38 -3.67
N GLU A 76 21.46 -11.49 -2.95
CA GLU A 76 22.21 -12.71 -3.29
C GLU A 76 21.71 -13.37 -4.59
N ASN A 77 20.44 -13.15 -4.95
CA ASN A 77 19.83 -13.70 -6.16
C ASN A 77 19.67 -12.67 -7.28
N GLU A 78 20.16 -11.44 -7.06
CA GLU A 78 20.09 -10.31 -8.00
C GLU A 78 18.66 -9.99 -8.47
N PHE A 79 17.67 -10.17 -7.59
CA PHE A 79 16.28 -9.90 -7.93
C PHE A 79 16.02 -8.41 -8.13
N LYS A 80 15.37 -8.07 -9.24
CA LYS A 80 14.86 -6.73 -9.55
C LYS A 80 13.37 -6.72 -9.28
N ILE A 81 13.01 -6.30 -8.06
CA ILE A 81 11.62 -6.36 -7.60
C ILE A 81 10.93 -5.01 -7.81
N GLU A 82 9.85 -5.03 -8.58
CA GLU A 82 8.83 -3.99 -8.62
C GLU A 82 7.82 -4.25 -7.49
N TRP A 83 7.88 -3.46 -6.43
CA TRP A 83 6.99 -3.55 -5.28
C TRP A 83 5.69 -2.78 -5.56
N LEU A 84 4.57 -3.49 -5.54
CA LEU A 84 3.27 -2.95 -5.95
C LEU A 84 2.27 -3.07 -4.81
N TYR A 85 1.78 -1.92 -4.35
CA TYR A 85 0.70 -1.90 -3.36
C TYR A 85 -0.63 -2.22 -4.04
N ILE A 86 -1.41 -3.07 -3.40
CA ILE A 86 -2.81 -3.30 -3.75
C ILE A 86 -3.66 -3.16 -2.48
N PRO A 87 -4.87 -2.59 -2.56
CA PRO A 87 -5.74 -2.63 -1.39
C PRO A 87 -6.21 -4.06 -1.12
N GLY A 88 -6.22 -4.44 0.16
CA GLY A 88 -6.75 -5.73 0.61
C GLY A 88 -8.27 -5.78 0.49
N HIS A 89 -8.83 -6.97 0.28
CA HIS A 89 -10.27 -7.25 0.23
C HIS A 89 -11.05 -6.54 -0.91
N GLU A 90 -10.37 -6.12 -1.97
CA GLU A 90 -10.97 -5.50 -3.15
C GLU A 90 -11.23 -6.51 -4.30
N GLY A 91 -11.12 -7.81 -4.03
CA GLY A 91 -11.47 -8.86 -4.99
C GLY A 91 -10.39 -9.14 -6.03
N TYR A 92 -9.11 -8.88 -5.71
CA TYR A 92 -7.97 -9.30 -6.53
C TYR A 92 -7.68 -10.78 -6.29
N PRO A 93 -7.92 -11.68 -7.26
CA PRO A 93 -7.97 -13.11 -7.01
C PRO A 93 -6.70 -13.68 -6.37
N GLY A 94 -5.52 -13.20 -6.78
CA GLY A 94 -4.25 -13.59 -6.17
C GLY A 94 -4.14 -13.17 -4.70
N ASN A 95 -4.53 -11.95 -4.34
CA ASN A 95 -4.47 -11.45 -2.97
C ASN A 95 -5.50 -12.13 -2.06
N GLU A 96 -6.75 -12.25 -2.53
CA GLU A 96 -7.80 -12.95 -1.78
C GLU A 96 -7.40 -14.41 -1.53
N ARG A 97 -6.76 -15.05 -2.50
CA ARG A 97 -6.26 -16.41 -2.32
C ARG A 97 -5.15 -16.49 -1.27
N CYS A 98 -4.23 -15.52 -1.24
CA CYS A 98 -3.22 -15.43 -0.20
C CYS A 98 -3.83 -15.25 1.19
N ASP A 99 -4.86 -14.40 1.34
CA ASP A 99 -5.58 -14.21 2.60
C ASP A 99 -6.26 -15.50 3.07
N VAL A 100 -6.99 -16.18 2.17
CA VAL A 100 -7.63 -17.48 2.47
C VAL A 100 -6.60 -18.49 2.95
N ILE A 101 -5.44 -18.60 2.27
CA ILE A 101 -4.37 -19.49 2.69
C ILE A 101 -3.87 -19.10 4.08
N ALA A 102 -3.47 -17.83 4.29
CA ALA A 102 -2.94 -17.36 5.57
C ALA A 102 -3.92 -17.59 6.74
N VAL A 103 -5.19 -17.23 6.57
CA VAL A 103 -6.25 -17.41 7.57
C VAL A 103 -6.50 -18.88 7.86
N SER A 104 -6.54 -19.74 6.84
CA SER A 104 -6.78 -21.18 7.00
C SER A 104 -5.68 -21.85 7.84
N TYR A 105 -4.42 -21.51 7.57
CA TYR A 105 -3.27 -22.01 8.33
C TYR A 105 -3.25 -21.45 9.76
N ALA A 106 -3.53 -20.16 9.95
CA ALA A 106 -3.60 -19.55 11.28
C ALA A 106 -4.70 -20.18 12.17
N LYS A 107 -5.80 -20.64 11.57
CA LYS A 107 -6.91 -21.33 12.26
C LYS A 107 -6.67 -22.83 12.47
N GLY A 108 -5.56 -23.39 12.00
CA GLY A 108 -5.26 -24.81 12.10
C GLY A 108 -6.13 -25.70 11.19
N ASN A 109 -6.77 -25.12 10.17
CA ASN A 109 -7.56 -25.85 9.18
C ASN A 109 -7.06 -25.49 7.78
N PRO A 110 -5.91 -26.04 7.34
CA PRO A 110 -5.23 -25.60 6.13
C PRO A 110 -6.08 -25.91 4.88
N THR A 111 -6.27 -24.89 4.04
CA THR A 111 -6.85 -25.08 2.70
C THR A 111 -5.88 -25.86 1.81
N ALA A 112 -6.41 -26.66 0.89
CA ALA A 112 -5.59 -27.35 -0.11
C ALA A 112 -4.81 -26.32 -0.95
N LEU A 113 -3.51 -26.52 -1.09
CA LEU A 113 -2.67 -25.71 -1.97
C LEU A 113 -2.73 -26.26 -3.40
N TYR A 114 -2.69 -25.36 -4.37
CA TYR A 114 -2.63 -25.75 -5.77
C TYR A 114 -1.19 -26.11 -6.14
N ASP A 115 -1.01 -27.28 -6.74
CA ASP A 115 0.25 -27.74 -7.31
C ASP A 115 -0.01 -28.20 -8.74
N GLY A 116 0.52 -27.45 -9.70
CA GLY A 116 0.25 -27.66 -11.12
C GLY A 116 0.67 -26.47 -11.98
N PRO A 117 0.52 -26.60 -13.30
CA PRO A 117 0.83 -25.52 -14.23
C PRO A 117 -0.08 -24.31 -14.02
N ARG A 118 0.43 -23.10 -14.29
CA ARG A 118 -0.31 -21.83 -14.09
C ARG A 118 -1.62 -21.84 -14.87
N GLU A 119 -1.62 -22.38 -16.08
CA GLU A 119 -2.77 -22.42 -16.99
C GLU A 119 -3.98 -23.16 -16.41
N ASN A 120 -3.75 -24.13 -15.51
CA ASN A 120 -4.81 -24.94 -14.89
C ASN A 120 -5.21 -24.43 -13.49
N TYR A 121 -4.62 -23.32 -13.02
CA TYR A 121 -4.91 -22.83 -11.66
C TYR A 121 -6.35 -22.30 -11.53
N GLY A 122 -6.95 -21.82 -12.63
CA GLY A 122 -8.33 -21.33 -12.65
C GLY A 122 -8.55 -19.98 -11.94
N LEU A 123 -7.53 -19.42 -11.29
CA LEU A 123 -7.53 -18.05 -10.76
C LEU A 123 -6.97 -17.09 -11.80
N ASP A 124 -7.69 -15.99 -12.00
CA ASP A 124 -7.21 -14.86 -12.80
C ASP A 124 -6.16 -14.07 -12.02
N LEU A 125 -4.90 -14.51 -12.11
CA LEU A 125 -3.75 -13.87 -11.46
C LEU A 125 -3.29 -12.58 -12.18
N GLU A 126 -3.81 -12.29 -13.37
CA GLU A 126 -3.52 -11.06 -14.11
C GLU A 126 -4.47 -9.92 -13.72
N ARG A 127 -5.59 -10.24 -13.06
CA ARG A 127 -6.48 -9.25 -12.45
C ARG A 127 -5.82 -8.62 -11.24
N VAL A 128 -5.08 -7.55 -11.49
CA VAL A 128 -4.44 -6.66 -10.52
C VAL A 128 -4.93 -5.24 -10.73
N PRO A 129 -4.83 -4.33 -9.74
CA PRO A 129 -5.15 -2.92 -9.97
C PRO A 129 -4.26 -2.37 -11.09
N ALA A 130 -4.76 -1.37 -11.80
CA ALA A 130 -3.91 -0.57 -12.68
C ALA A 130 -2.67 -0.11 -11.89
N PRO A 131 -1.46 -0.12 -12.50
CA PRO A 131 -0.21 0.05 -11.78
C PRO A 131 -0.28 1.23 -10.81
N PHE A 132 -0.14 0.94 -9.53
CA PHE A 132 0.05 1.99 -8.53
C PHE A 132 1.36 2.68 -8.88
N THR A 133 1.30 3.94 -9.32
CA THR A 133 2.48 4.77 -9.49
C THR A 133 2.87 5.31 -8.12
N PRO A 134 3.98 4.86 -7.51
CA PRO A 134 4.45 5.48 -6.29
C PRO A 134 4.80 6.93 -6.65
N SER A 135 4.25 7.90 -5.93
CA SER A 135 4.70 9.27 -6.02
C SER A 135 6.15 9.34 -5.52
N GLY A 136 7.13 9.11 -6.40
CA GLY A 136 8.53 9.15 -5.99
C GLY A 136 9.60 8.75 -7.02
N SER A 137 9.34 7.86 -7.98
CA SER A 137 10.37 7.41 -8.93
C SER A 137 10.15 7.95 -10.34
N GLY A 138 10.34 9.25 -10.51
CA GLY A 138 10.34 9.91 -11.82
C GLY A 138 11.73 9.91 -12.45
N ALA A 139 12.00 8.96 -13.34
CA ALA A 139 12.97 9.20 -14.41
C ALA A 139 12.47 10.40 -15.24
N LYS A 140 13.38 11.34 -15.54
CA LYS A 140 13.09 12.55 -16.31
C LYS A 140 12.63 12.17 -17.73
N GLY A 141 11.32 12.27 -17.97
CA GLY A 141 10.68 12.24 -19.29
C GLY A 141 9.85 13.50 -19.48
N SER A 142 9.89 14.07 -20.69
CA SER A 142 9.47 15.43 -21.04
C SER A 142 8.07 15.84 -20.59
N SER A 143 7.97 17.09 -20.18
CA SER A 143 6.77 17.82 -19.75
C SER A 143 5.62 17.79 -20.76
N GLY A 144 4.64 16.93 -20.52
CA GLY A 144 3.24 17.19 -20.87
C GLY A 144 2.55 17.77 -19.64
N ALA A 145 2.06 19.01 -19.71
CA ALA A 145 1.43 19.69 -18.58
C ALA A 145 0.19 18.90 -18.10
N LYS A 146 0.25 18.34 -16.89
CA LYS A 146 -0.95 17.88 -16.17
C LYS A 146 -1.79 19.09 -15.75
N PRO A 147 -3.12 19.04 -15.83
CA PRO A 147 -3.96 20.11 -15.32
C PRO A 147 -3.71 20.27 -13.82
N LYS A 148 -3.43 21.51 -13.38
CA LYS A 148 -3.18 21.84 -11.98
C LYS A 148 -4.43 21.46 -11.16
N LYS A 149 -4.30 20.51 -10.23
CA LYS A 149 -5.31 20.34 -9.17
C LYS A 149 -5.39 21.66 -8.41
N GLY A 150 -6.59 22.23 -8.32
CA GLY A 150 -6.84 23.45 -7.56
C GLY A 150 -6.50 23.27 -6.07
N PRO A 151 -6.34 24.36 -5.31
CA PRO A 151 -6.14 24.27 -3.87
C PRO A 151 -7.33 23.54 -3.21
N PRO A 152 -7.09 22.76 -2.14
CA PRO A 152 -8.16 22.03 -1.47
C PRO A 152 -9.19 22.99 -0.87
N VAL A 153 -10.46 22.60 -0.91
CA VAL A 153 -11.57 23.34 -0.34
C VAL A 153 -11.99 22.68 0.96
N TYR A 154 -12.36 23.47 1.96
CA TYR A 154 -12.84 22.99 3.25
C TYR A 154 -14.33 23.28 3.34
N LEU A 155 -15.14 22.23 3.38
CA LEU A 155 -16.58 22.32 3.57
C LEU A 155 -16.90 22.27 5.06
N SER A 156 -17.77 23.15 5.53
CA SER A 156 -18.35 23.05 6.87
C SER A 156 -19.86 23.26 6.86
N MET A 157 -20.57 22.59 7.74
CA MET A 157 -22.01 22.68 7.91
C MET A 157 -22.35 23.03 9.35
N ILE A 158 -23.07 24.15 9.53
CA ILE A 158 -23.42 24.72 10.83
C ILE A 158 -24.89 25.12 10.76
N GLY A 159 -25.74 24.53 11.60
CA GLY A 159 -27.17 24.86 11.62
C GLY A 159 -27.92 24.61 10.30
N GLY A 160 -27.42 23.71 9.43
CA GLY A 160 -28.02 23.42 8.12
C GLY A 160 -27.52 24.30 6.96
N GLU A 161 -26.65 25.27 7.25
CA GLU A 161 -25.98 26.12 6.27
C GLU A 161 -24.62 25.55 5.87
N LEU A 162 -24.29 25.61 4.58
CA LEU A 162 -23.04 25.13 4.00
C LEU A 162 -22.07 26.30 3.79
N PHE A 163 -20.83 26.14 4.25
CA PHE A 163 -19.73 27.08 4.06
C PHE A 163 -18.58 26.41 3.31
N ARG A 164 -17.90 27.18 2.46
CA ARG A 164 -16.72 26.77 1.68
C ARG A 164 -15.56 27.71 1.99
N ASP A 165 -14.47 27.16 2.50
CA ASP A 165 -13.28 27.91 2.85
C ASP A 165 -12.08 27.40 2.03
N SER A 166 -11.26 28.31 1.50
CA SER A 166 -10.05 27.95 0.75
C SER A 166 -8.86 27.59 1.64
N THR A 167 -9.00 27.77 2.96
CA THR A 167 -7.96 27.47 3.95
C THR A 167 -8.53 26.81 5.19
N TRP A 168 -7.73 25.94 5.81
CA TRP A 168 -8.10 25.30 7.07
C TRP A 168 -8.35 26.33 8.19
N LYS A 169 -7.54 27.40 8.25
CA LYS A 169 -7.64 28.44 9.29
C LYS A 169 -9.02 29.11 9.31
N ALA A 170 -9.62 29.37 8.15
CA ALA A 170 -10.95 29.94 8.05
C ALA A 170 -12.06 28.94 8.43
N CYS A 171 -11.91 27.68 8.01
CA CYS A 171 -12.82 26.59 8.37
C CYS A 171 -12.80 26.34 9.90
N GLU A 172 -11.60 26.22 10.48
CA GLU A 172 -11.37 25.96 11.91
C GLU A 172 -11.99 27.04 12.79
N ALA A 173 -11.79 28.32 12.45
CA ALA A 173 -12.38 29.44 13.17
C ALA A 173 -13.92 29.36 13.24
N ARG A 174 -14.54 28.68 12.27
CA ARG A 174 -15.99 28.54 12.17
C ARG A 174 -16.54 27.33 12.94
N VAL A 175 -15.80 26.23 12.98
CA VAL A 175 -16.28 24.97 13.58
C VAL A 175 -15.81 24.74 15.02
N LYS A 176 -14.69 25.35 15.42
CA LYS A 176 -14.08 25.11 16.72
C LYS A 176 -14.98 25.61 17.86
N GLY A 177 -15.36 24.69 18.74
CA GLY A 177 -16.19 24.99 19.91
C GLY A 177 -17.70 25.09 19.65
N ARG A 178 -18.19 24.79 18.43
CA ARG A 178 -19.62 24.80 18.11
C ARG A 178 -20.20 23.39 18.04
N ALA A 179 -21.22 23.12 18.87
CA ALA A 179 -21.95 21.86 18.86
C ALA A 179 -22.77 21.70 17.56
N GLY A 180 -22.90 20.46 17.07
CA GLY A 180 -23.70 20.15 15.89
C GLY A 180 -23.06 20.55 14.54
N THR A 181 -21.75 20.81 14.51
CA THR A 181 -21.03 21.17 13.28
C THR A 181 -20.42 19.94 12.59
N ARG A 182 -20.44 19.93 11.26
CA ARG A 182 -19.76 18.92 10.42
C ARG A 182 -18.75 19.64 9.53
N PHE A 183 -17.58 19.05 9.27
CA PHE A 183 -16.63 19.59 8.31
C PHE A 183 -15.87 18.49 7.57
N LYS A 184 -15.39 18.80 6.35
CA LYS A 184 -14.62 17.88 5.50
C LYS A 184 -13.76 18.68 4.53
N LYS A 185 -12.48 18.29 4.40
CA LYS A 185 -11.59 18.77 3.34
C LYS A 185 -11.88 17.98 2.07
N VAL A 186 -12.01 18.66 0.94
CA VAL A 186 -12.23 18.07 -0.39
C VAL A 186 -11.17 18.56 -1.36
N GLU A 187 -10.70 17.65 -2.22
CA GLU A 187 -9.59 17.89 -3.14
C GLU A 187 -10.02 17.87 -4.61
N SER A 188 -11.31 17.60 -4.88
CA SER A 188 -11.89 17.70 -6.21
C SER A 188 -13.40 18.05 -6.16
N PRO A 189 -13.97 18.59 -7.26
CA PRO A 189 -15.40 18.84 -7.39
C PRO A 189 -16.27 17.58 -7.22
N GLU A 190 -15.78 16.42 -7.65
CA GLU A 190 -16.50 15.14 -7.52
C GLU A 190 -16.59 14.69 -6.04
N GLU A 191 -15.51 14.90 -5.29
CA GLU A 191 -15.48 14.66 -3.85
C GLU A 191 -16.41 15.61 -3.11
N GLU A 192 -16.41 16.90 -3.48
CA GLU A 192 -17.37 17.89 -2.96
C GLU A 192 -18.81 17.42 -3.15
N ALA A 193 -19.19 17.03 -4.37
CA ALA A 193 -20.54 16.57 -4.66
C ALA A 193 -20.93 15.33 -3.84
N SER A 194 -19.98 14.42 -3.58
CA SER A 194 -20.20 13.24 -2.73
C SER A 194 -20.42 13.61 -1.27
N VAL A 195 -19.62 14.54 -0.75
CA VAL A 195 -19.74 15.03 0.63
C VAL A 195 -21.08 15.76 0.83
N LEU A 196 -21.50 16.59 -0.12
CA LEU A 196 -22.78 17.30 -0.05
C LEU A 196 -23.97 16.33 -0.02
N ARG A 197 -23.96 15.29 -0.87
CA ARG A 197 -24.98 14.23 -0.85
C ARG A 197 -25.04 13.53 0.51
N SER A 198 -23.89 13.21 1.10
CA SER A 198 -23.82 12.58 2.44
C SER A 198 -24.35 13.49 3.56
N TRP A 199 -24.41 14.79 3.32
CA TRP A 199 -24.92 15.80 4.26
C TRP A 199 -26.37 16.20 3.98
N GLY A 200 -27.03 15.56 3.00
CA GLY A 200 -28.42 15.81 2.64
C GLY A 200 -28.62 17.09 1.83
N LYS A 201 -27.65 17.47 1.00
CA LYS A 201 -27.70 18.61 0.07
C LYS A 201 -27.55 18.15 -1.37
#